data_AF-A0A7Z9WZP3-F1
#
_entry.id   AF-A0A7Z9WZP3-F1
#
_cell.length_a   1.000
_cell.length_b   1.000
_cell.length_c   1.000
_cell.angle_alpha   90.00
_cell.angle_beta   90.00
_cell.angle_gamma   90.00
#
_symmetry.space_group_name_H-M   'P 1'
#
loop_
_entity.id
_entity.type
_entity.pdbx_description
1 polymer ?
#
loop_
_entity_poly.entity_id
_entity_poly.type
_entity_poly.pdbx_seq_one_letter_code
_entity_poly.pdbx_strand_id
1 'polypeptide(L)'
;MISIRKIGAIGRTYRHLNRYQRIIRILFKYGFDDLVEGLRIDQYLETGLKMINRKPREEIEKHSRPERFRMALEELGPTFIKLGQVLSTRPDLISPEYLNELEKLQDNVPPFPFAEVEEIFLAETGKKPSELFQEFNEQPMAAASIGQVHRARIKDGKEVVIKVQRPNIENTIAVDLEILAHLASLTEQYLEESQGHRPSAVVDEFARSLSLEIDYTVELANIQRFSKQFSNNKSIYVPLVYAELSTVRILTLEYIKGIKTSKIDILRKQDYDLQL
;
A
#
# COMPACT_ATOMS: atom_id res chain seq x y z
N MET A 1 3.62 -4.57 16.61
CA MET A 1 3.26 -5.82 15.89
C MET A 1 1.74 -5.90 15.86
N ILE A 2 1.13 -5.63 14.71
CA ILE A 2 -0.32 -5.70 14.51
C ILE A 2 -0.72 -7.18 14.61
N SER A 3 -1.12 -7.62 15.80
CA SER A 3 -1.43 -9.03 16.06
C SER A 3 -2.92 -9.28 15.84
N ILE A 4 -3.24 -9.95 14.73
CA ILE A 4 -4.60 -10.38 14.39
C ILE A 4 -5.14 -11.39 15.43
N ARG A 5 -4.24 -12.14 16.09
CA ARG A 5 -4.55 -13.33 16.89
C ARG A 5 -5.19 -13.11 18.26
N LYS A 6 -5.35 -11.89 18.75
CA LYS A 6 -6.00 -11.66 20.07
C LYS A 6 -7.50 -11.37 20.02
N ILE A 7 -8.03 -11.10 18.82
CA ILE A 7 -9.29 -10.36 18.66
C ILE A 7 -10.54 -11.27 18.56
N GLY A 8 -11.65 -11.10 19.29
CA GLY A 8 -12.94 -11.77 19.00
C GLY A 8 -13.72 -11.16 17.82
N ALA A 9 -14.48 -11.95 17.06
CA ALA A 9 -15.06 -11.58 15.75
C ALA A 9 -16.29 -10.63 15.79
N ILE A 10 -17.09 -10.64 16.86
CA ILE A 10 -18.44 -10.02 16.81
C ILE A 10 -18.47 -8.60 17.42
N GLY A 11 -17.66 -8.31 18.44
CA GLY A 11 -17.66 -7.01 19.14
C GLY A 11 -16.87 -5.89 18.43
N ARG A 12 -16.30 -6.17 17.26
CA ARG A 12 -15.24 -5.37 16.62
C ARG A 12 -15.69 -4.62 15.38
N THR A 13 -16.49 -5.28 14.53
CA THR A 13 -17.10 -4.75 13.30
C THR A 13 -17.82 -3.42 13.51
N TYR A 14 -18.37 -3.17 14.70
CA TYR A 14 -19.05 -1.92 15.05
C TYR A 14 -18.12 -0.71 15.30
N ARG A 15 -16.86 -0.93 15.69
CA ARG A 15 -15.94 0.17 16.05
C ARG A 15 -15.52 1.01 14.84
N HIS A 16 -15.56 0.41 13.65
CA HIS A 16 -15.16 1.05 12.40
C HIS A 16 -16.24 0.97 11.31
N LEU A 17 -17.50 1.03 11.73
CA LEU A 17 -18.68 0.89 10.88
C LEU A 17 -18.64 1.83 9.65
N ASN A 18 -18.17 3.07 9.82
CA ASN A 18 -18.06 4.04 8.72
C ASN A 18 -17.10 3.57 7.61
N ARG A 19 -15.95 3.00 7.99
CA ARG A 19 -14.97 2.48 7.02
C ARG A 19 -15.50 1.22 6.36
N TYR A 20 -16.14 0.33 7.12
CA TYR A 20 -16.81 -0.86 6.59
C TYR A 20 -17.87 -0.50 5.55
N GLN A 21 -18.79 0.42 5.89
CA GLN A 21 -19.83 0.90 4.98
C GLN A 21 -19.25 1.56 3.73
N ARG A 22 -18.13 2.29 3.85
CA ARG A 22 -17.42 2.85 2.69
C ARG A 22 -16.90 1.74 1.78
N ILE A 23 -16.30 0.68 2.33
CA ILE A 23 -15.81 -0.46 1.55
C ILE A 23 -16.97 -1.10 0.77
N ILE A 24 -18.08 -1.42 1.44
CA ILE A 24 -19.25 -2.02 0.79
C ILE A 24 -19.86 -1.10 -0.27
N ARG A 25 -19.94 0.21 -0.01
CA ARG A 25 -20.43 1.18 -1.00
C ARG A 25 -19.56 1.20 -2.26
N ILE A 26 -18.24 1.09 -2.11
CA ILE A 26 -17.32 1.03 -3.24
C ILE A 26 -17.51 -0.29 -4.01
N LEU A 27 -17.66 -1.42 -3.32
CA LEU A 27 -17.97 -2.70 -3.97
C LEU A 27 -19.26 -2.63 -4.82
N PHE A 28 -20.33 -2.05 -4.27
CA PHE A 28 -21.56 -1.81 -5.04
C PHE A 28 -21.36 -0.85 -6.22
N LYS A 29 -20.63 0.26 -6.02
CA LYS A 29 -20.31 1.20 -7.10
C LYS A 29 -19.65 0.50 -8.29
N TYR A 30 -18.78 -0.48 -8.03
CA TYR A 30 -18.07 -1.25 -9.05
C TYR A 30 -18.77 -2.55 -9.44
N GLY A 31 -20.03 -2.77 -9.04
CA GLY A 31 -20.87 -3.89 -9.45
C GLY A 31 -20.40 -5.26 -8.94
N PHE A 32 -19.98 -5.30 -7.67
CA PHE A 32 -19.71 -6.50 -6.89
C PHE A 32 -20.85 -6.81 -5.90
N ASP A 33 -22.10 -6.51 -6.28
CA ASP A 33 -23.29 -6.77 -5.47
C ASP A 33 -23.45 -8.26 -5.15
N ASP A 34 -23.16 -9.11 -6.13
CA ASP A 34 -23.20 -10.57 -6.01
C ASP A 34 -22.24 -11.09 -4.93
N LEU A 35 -21.05 -10.49 -4.83
CA LEU A 35 -20.09 -10.81 -3.77
C LEU A 35 -20.62 -10.37 -2.40
N VAL A 36 -21.19 -9.17 -2.29
CA VAL A 36 -21.72 -8.65 -1.03
C VAL A 36 -22.90 -9.47 -0.53
N GLU A 37 -23.80 -9.86 -1.43
CA GLU A 37 -24.97 -10.71 -1.14
C GLU A 37 -24.55 -12.15 -0.81
N GLY A 38 -23.60 -12.72 -1.55
CA GLY A 38 -23.06 -14.06 -1.29
C GLY A 38 -22.40 -14.18 0.08
N LEU A 39 -21.71 -13.12 0.53
CA LEU A 39 -21.10 -13.04 1.86
C LEU A 39 -22.09 -12.73 3.00
N ARG A 40 -23.38 -12.53 2.69
CA ARG A 40 -24.46 -12.22 3.65
C ARG A 40 -24.14 -11.02 4.55
N ILE A 41 -23.40 -10.05 4.00
CA ILE A 41 -22.93 -8.87 4.75
C ILE A 41 -24.11 -8.00 5.22
N ASP A 42 -25.22 -8.04 4.49
CA ASP A 42 -26.48 -7.39 4.82
C ASP A 42 -27.07 -7.81 6.17
N GLN A 43 -26.79 -9.05 6.62
CA GLN A 43 -27.20 -9.55 7.94
C GLN A 43 -26.43 -8.87 9.09
N TYR A 44 -25.26 -8.31 8.79
CA TYR A 44 -24.37 -7.66 9.77
C TYR A 44 -24.48 -6.12 9.73
N LEU A 45 -25.19 -5.57 8.74
CA LEU A 45 -25.33 -4.13 8.52
C LEU A 45 -26.82 -3.75 8.38
N GLU A 46 -27.56 -3.81 9.49
CA GLU A 46 -29.04 -3.74 9.51
C GLU A 46 -29.67 -2.47 8.89
N THR A 47 -28.95 -1.34 8.79
CA THR A 47 -29.57 -0.03 8.49
C THR A 47 -28.94 0.74 7.32
N GLY A 48 -27.67 0.49 6.96
CA GLY A 48 -26.90 1.38 6.07
C GLY A 48 -26.93 1.04 4.57
N LEU A 49 -27.17 -0.24 4.21
CA LEU A 49 -27.02 -0.71 2.83
C LEU A 49 -28.28 -0.53 1.97
N LYS A 50 -29.46 -0.41 2.61
CA LYS A 50 -30.76 -0.30 1.90
C LYS A 50 -30.93 1.01 1.11
N MET A 51 -30.14 2.04 1.43
CA MET A 51 -30.16 3.34 0.75
C MET A 51 -29.00 3.54 -0.24
N ILE A 52 -28.16 2.52 -0.47
CA ILE A 52 -27.05 2.64 -1.42
C ILE A 52 -27.59 2.41 -2.83
N ASN A 53 -27.33 3.35 -3.75
CA ASN A 53 -27.64 3.17 -5.15
C ASN A 53 -26.78 2.02 -5.70
N ARG A 54 -27.44 0.90 -6.01
CA ARG A 54 -26.80 -0.35 -6.47
C ARG A 54 -26.55 -0.38 -7.98
N LYS A 55 -26.99 0.64 -8.73
CA LYS A 55 -26.72 0.69 -10.17
C LYS A 55 -25.30 1.22 -10.40
N PRO A 56 -24.42 0.44 -11.05
CA PRO A 56 -23.18 0.98 -11.59
C PRO A 56 -23.55 2.14 -12.51
N ARG A 57 -22.78 3.23 -12.49
CA ARG A 57 -22.94 4.27 -13.52
C ARG A 57 -22.67 3.62 -14.88
N GLU A 58 -23.35 4.05 -15.95
CA GLU A 58 -23.14 3.55 -17.32
C GLU A 58 -21.66 3.57 -17.74
N GLU A 59 -20.86 4.48 -17.18
CA GLU A 59 -19.40 4.52 -17.39
C GLU A 59 -18.65 3.31 -16.82
N ILE A 60 -19.11 2.75 -15.69
CA ILE A 60 -18.48 1.61 -15.02
C ILE A 60 -18.83 0.30 -15.75
N GLU A 61 -20.04 0.17 -16.31
CA GLU A 61 -20.47 -1.03 -17.03
C GLU A 61 -19.67 -1.30 -18.31
N LYS A 62 -18.97 -0.29 -18.84
CA LYS A 62 -18.07 -0.42 -20.00
C LYS A 62 -16.78 -1.19 -19.68
N HIS A 63 -16.44 -1.35 -18.40
CA HIS A 63 -15.24 -2.04 -17.94
C HIS A 63 -15.52 -3.51 -17.60
N SER A 64 -14.56 -4.36 -17.94
CA SER A 64 -14.55 -5.77 -17.52
C SER A 64 -14.52 -5.91 -16.00
N ARG A 65 -14.91 -7.08 -15.47
CA ARG A 65 -14.92 -7.34 -14.03
C ARG A 65 -13.52 -7.22 -13.38
N PRO A 66 -12.42 -7.72 -14.01
CA PRO A 66 -11.05 -7.47 -13.54
C PRO A 66 -10.67 -5.97 -13.49
N GLU A 67 -11.03 -5.19 -14.50
CA GLU A 67 -10.77 -3.74 -14.52
C GLU A 67 -11.51 -3.02 -13.39
N ARG A 68 -12.80 -3.36 -13.19
CA ARG A 68 -13.61 -2.84 -12.09
C ARG A 68 -13.04 -3.22 -10.72
N PHE A 69 -12.45 -4.41 -10.59
CA PHE A 69 -11.79 -4.83 -9.35
C PHE A 69 -10.56 -3.96 -9.06
N ARG A 70 -9.68 -3.76 -10.05
CA ARG A 70 -8.53 -2.85 -9.94
C ARG A 70 -8.96 -1.43 -9.52
N MET A 71 -9.97 -0.87 -10.19
CA MET A 71 -10.49 0.47 -9.89
C MET A 71 -11.09 0.57 -8.48
N ALA A 72 -11.76 -0.49 -8.01
CA ALA A 72 -12.25 -0.57 -6.63
C ALA A 72 -11.09 -0.49 -5.62
N LEU A 73 -10.02 -1.26 -5.84
CA LEU A 73 -8.84 -1.24 -4.96
C LEU A 73 -8.17 0.14 -4.93
N GLU A 74 -8.09 0.84 -6.07
CA GLU A 74 -7.56 2.20 -6.16
C GLU A 74 -8.40 3.20 -5.34
N GLU A 75 -9.73 3.13 -5.43
CA GLU A 75 -10.63 4.02 -4.68
C GLU A 75 -10.70 3.69 -3.17
N LEU A 76 -10.51 2.42 -2.81
CA LEU A 76 -10.43 1.96 -1.43
C LEU A 76 -9.18 2.50 -0.74
N GLY A 77 -8.09 2.66 -1.49
CA GLY A 77 -6.88 3.37 -1.06
C GLY A 77 -5.70 2.47 -0.71
N PRO A 78 -4.70 3.00 0.03
CA PRO A 78 -3.37 2.39 0.18
C PRO A 78 -3.34 0.90 0.53
N THR A 79 -4.12 0.48 1.55
CA THR A 79 -4.15 -0.92 1.99
C THR A 79 -4.61 -1.85 0.86
N PHE A 80 -5.61 -1.44 0.09
CA PHE A 80 -6.20 -2.26 -0.98
C PHE A 80 -5.36 -2.24 -2.26
N ILE A 81 -4.70 -1.13 -2.57
CA ILE A 81 -3.67 -1.07 -3.62
C ILE A 81 -2.55 -2.07 -3.29
N LYS A 82 -2.05 -2.08 -2.04
CA LYS A 82 -1.01 -3.03 -1.64
C LYS A 82 -1.50 -4.48 -1.68
N LEU A 83 -2.73 -4.75 -1.25
CA LEU A 83 -3.33 -6.08 -1.37
C LEU A 83 -3.33 -6.55 -2.82
N GLY A 84 -3.76 -5.70 -3.76
CA GLY A 84 -3.75 -6.01 -5.19
C GLY A 84 -2.35 -6.28 -5.74
N GLN A 85 -1.34 -5.49 -5.33
CA GLN A 85 0.06 -5.72 -5.70
C GLN A 85 0.63 -7.03 -5.15
N VAL A 86 0.23 -7.45 -3.96
CA VAL A 86 0.63 -8.75 -3.42
C VAL A 86 -0.05 -9.88 -4.19
N LEU A 87 -1.35 -9.73 -4.49
CA LEU A 87 -2.10 -10.72 -5.26
C LEU A 87 -1.60 -10.87 -6.71
N SER A 88 -1.14 -9.79 -7.35
CA SER A 88 -0.58 -9.88 -8.71
C SER A 88 0.70 -10.71 -8.80
N THR A 89 1.38 -10.94 -7.67
CA THR A 89 2.55 -11.84 -7.61
C THR A 89 2.19 -13.30 -7.33
N ARG A 90 0.90 -13.63 -7.20
CA ARG A 90 0.38 -14.93 -6.76
C ARG A 90 -0.58 -15.53 -7.80
N PRO A 91 -0.06 -16.05 -8.93
CA PRO A 91 -0.88 -16.68 -9.98
C PRO A 91 -1.65 -17.92 -9.50
N ASP A 92 -1.29 -18.48 -8.35
CA ASP A 92 -1.99 -19.59 -7.70
C ASP A 92 -3.27 -19.17 -6.95
N LEU A 93 -3.48 -17.86 -6.73
CA LEU A 93 -4.61 -17.34 -5.96
C LEU A 93 -5.68 -16.61 -6.79
N ILE A 94 -5.35 -16.16 -8.00
CA ILE A 94 -6.23 -15.35 -8.85
C ILE A 94 -6.12 -15.78 -10.31
N SER A 95 -7.18 -15.58 -11.09
CA SER A 95 -7.14 -15.92 -12.51
C SER A 95 -6.20 -15.00 -13.31
N PRO A 96 -5.68 -15.43 -14.47
CA PRO A 96 -4.78 -14.63 -15.28
C PRO A 96 -5.33 -13.25 -15.68
N GLU A 97 -6.65 -13.15 -15.88
CA GLU A 97 -7.31 -11.88 -16.22
C GLU A 97 -7.20 -10.86 -15.08
N TYR A 98 -7.41 -11.31 -13.84
CA TYR A 98 -7.24 -10.46 -12.65
C TYR A 98 -5.77 -10.12 -12.42
N LEU A 99 -4.87 -11.08 -12.61
CA LEU A 99 -3.43 -10.86 -12.45
C LEU A 99 -2.93 -9.75 -13.39
N ASN A 100 -3.27 -9.84 -14.67
CA ASN A 100 -2.90 -8.84 -15.68
C ASN A 100 -3.43 -7.43 -15.37
N GLU A 101 -4.62 -7.31 -14.79
CA GLU A 101 -5.13 -6.01 -14.36
C GLU A 101 -4.45 -5.52 -13.07
N LEU A 102 -4.23 -6.39 -12.09
CA LEU A 102 -3.58 -6.00 -10.83
C LEU A 102 -2.11 -5.62 -11.01
N GLU A 103 -1.41 -6.16 -12.02
CA GLU A 103 -0.07 -5.70 -12.42
C GLU A 103 -0.04 -4.21 -12.81
N LYS A 104 -1.17 -3.67 -13.27
CA LYS A 104 -1.29 -2.25 -13.64
C LYS A 104 -1.46 -1.34 -12.44
N LEU A 105 -1.68 -1.86 -11.22
CA LEU A 105 -1.80 -1.06 -10.01
C LEU A 105 -0.52 -0.26 -9.77
N GLN A 106 -0.58 1.01 -10.12
CA GLN A 106 0.46 1.96 -9.79
C GLN A 106 0.20 2.49 -8.40
N ASP A 107 1.29 2.71 -7.66
CA ASP A 107 1.21 3.34 -6.37
C ASP A 107 1.15 4.87 -6.50
N ASN A 108 0.19 5.38 -7.28
CA ASN A 108 0.06 6.80 -7.59
C ASN A 108 -1.06 7.42 -6.74
N VAL A 109 -0.73 7.62 -5.47
CA VAL A 109 -1.63 8.27 -4.51
C VAL A 109 -1.28 9.75 -4.42
N PRO A 110 -2.26 10.67 -4.32
CA PRO A 110 -1.97 12.09 -4.14
C PRO A 110 -1.02 12.32 -2.94
N PRO A 111 -0.09 13.29 -3.07
CA PRO A 111 0.75 13.69 -1.95
C PRO A 111 -0.11 14.31 -0.85
N PHE A 112 0.39 14.26 0.37
CA PHE A 112 -0.20 14.95 1.51
C PHE A 112 0.53 16.29 1.77
N PRO A 113 -0.14 17.26 2.42
CA PRO A 113 0.41 18.61 2.62
C PRO A 113 1.76 18.61 3.34
N PHE A 114 2.64 19.55 2.99
CA PHE A 114 3.95 19.68 3.64
C PHE A 114 3.86 19.98 5.14
N ALA A 115 2.80 20.65 5.60
CA ALA A 115 2.56 20.87 7.02
C ALA A 115 2.50 19.55 7.82
N GLU A 116 1.88 18.50 7.25
CA GLU A 116 1.84 17.17 7.87
C GLU A 116 3.22 16.50 7.88
N VAL A 117 4.08 16.78 6.89
CA VAL A 117 5.48 16.34 6.89
C VAL A 117 6.23 16.98 8.06
N GLU A 118 6.07 18.29 8.28
CA GLU A 118 6.68 18.99 9.41
C GLU A 118 6.22 18.41 10.76
N GLU A 119 4.92 18.12 10.90
CA GLU A 119 4.37 17.50 12.11
C GLU A 119 4.99 16.13 12.38
N ILE A 120 5.18 15.31 11.34
CA ILE A 120 5.83 13.99 11.49
C ILE A 120 7.28 14.16 11.92
N PHE A 121 8.02 15.08 11.31
CA PHE A 121 9.40 15.37 11.70
C PHE A 121 9.49 15.83 13.16
N LEU A 122 8.62 16.75 13.59
CA LEU A 122 8.56 17.19 14.97
C LEU A 122 8.23 16.04 15.93
N ALA A 123 7.29 15.17 15.58
CA ALA A 123 6.92 14.02 16.42
C ALA A 123 8.04 12.97 16.53
N GLU A 124 8.76 12.71 15.44
CA GLU A 124 9.78 11.65 15.38
C GLU A 124 11.16 12.11 15.87
N THR A 125 11.53 13.37 15.60
CA THR A 125 12.89 13.87 15.85
C THR A 125 12.93 15.10 16.76
N GLY A 126 11.79 15.66 17.13
CA GLY A 126 11.71 16.91 17.91
C GLY A 126 12.18 18.17 17.16
N LYS A 127 12.35 18.08 15.84
CA LYS A 127 12.95 19.12 14.98
C LYS A 127 12.23 19.19 13.65
N LYS A 128 12.23 20.37 13.02
CA LYS A 128 11.72 20.56 11.67
C LYS A 128 12.74 20.11 10.60
N PRO A 129 12.28 19.83 9.36
CA PRO A 129 13.20 19.52 8.25
C PRO A 129 14.29 20.59 8.05
N SER A 130 13.95 21.87 8.18
CA SER A 130 14.88 23.00 8.01
C SER A 130 16.00 23.07 9.06
N GLU A 131 15.87 22.36 10.18
CA GLU A 131 16.90 22.29 11.23
C GLU A 131 17.88 21.12 11.01
N LEU A 132 17.41 20.08 10.31
CA LEU A 132 18.15 18.85 10.05
C LEU A 132 18.90 18.90 8.73
N PHE A 133 18.29 19.50 7.70
CA PHE A 133 18.80 19.54 6.33
C PHE A 133 19.23 20.97 5.96
N GLN A 134 20.26 21.06 5.11
CA GLN A 134 20.70 22.32 4.54
C GLN A 134 19.67 22.87 3.55
N GLU A 135 19.08 21.99 2.73
CA GLU A 135 17.99 22.28 1.80
C GLU A 135 16.97 21.16 1.90
N PHE A 136 15.67 21.48 1.90
CA PHE A 136 14.60 20.48 1.86
C PHE A 136 13.53 20.94 0.87
N ASN A 137 13.20 20.11 -0.13
CA ASN A 137 12.17 20.43 -1.10
C ASN A 137 10.79 20.07 -0.54
N GLU A 138 9.96 21.09 -0.28
CA GLU A 138 8.59 20.92 0.21
C GLU A 138 7.70 20.17 -0.80
N GLN A 139 7.99 20.31 -2.10
CA GLN A 139 7.28 19.54 -3.13
C GLN A 139 7.85 18.12 -3.19
N PRO A 140 7.02 17.08 -2.97
CA PRO A 140 7.50 15.71 -3.02
C PRO A 140 7.91 15.35 -4.45
N MET A 141 9.02 14.62 -4.57
CA MET A 141 9.49 14.05 -5.83
C MET A 141 8.61 12.88 -6.28
N ALA A 142 8.06 12.13 -5.32
CA ALA A 142 7.16 11.02 -5.58
C ALA A 142 6.21 10.84 -4.39
N ALA A 143 5.02 10.31 -4.65
CA ALA A 143 4.09 9.85 -3.63
C ALA A 143 3.76 8.38 -3.89
N ALA A 144 3.55 7.63 -2.81
CA ALA A 144 3.26 6.21 -2.79
C ALA A 144 2.19 5.92 -1.71
N SER A 145 1.87 4.65 -1.53
CA SER A 145 0.73 4.17 -0.75
C SER A 145 0.88 4.55 0.71
N ILE A 146 2.04 4.23 1.27
CA ILE A 146 2.34 4.39 2.70
C ILE A 146 3.08 5.70 3.02
N GLY A 147 3.44 6.52 2.02
CA GLY A 147 4.22 7.73 2.25
C GLY A 147 4.57 8.49 0.98
N GLN A 148 5.34 9.57 1.14
CA GLN A 148 5.87 10.36 0.03
C GLN A 148 7.35 10.64 0.20
N VAL A 149 8.03 10.95 -0.91
CA VAL A 149 9.48 11.09 -0.98
C VAL A 149 9.83 12.52 -1.32
N HIS A 150 10.65 13.15 -0.49
CA HIS A 150 11.19 14.49 -0.70
C HIS A 150 12.67 14.42 -1.06
N ARG A 151 13.15 15.40 -1.84
CA ARG A 151 14.57 15.60 -2.09
C ARG A 151 15.12 16.62 -1.11
N ALA A 152 16.33 16.40 -0.62
CA ALA A 152 16.99 17.34 0.28
C ALA A 152 18.51 17.30 0.10
N ARG A 153 19.19 18.20 0.79
CA ARG A 153 20.65 18.25 0.93
C ARG A 153 21.02 18.25 2.40
N ILE A 154 21.93 17.37 2.80
CA ILE A 154 22.47 17.36 4.17
C ILE A 154 23.65 18.34 4.31
N LYS A 155 24.08 18.61 5.55
CA LYS A 155 25.06 19.68 5.86
C LYS A 155 26.44 19.51 5.20
N ASP A 156 26.80 18.30 4.80
CA ASP A 156 28.04 18.02 4.06
C ASP A 156 27.91 18.21 2.54
N GLY A 157 26.76 18.69 2.07
CA GLY A 157 26.47 18.99 0.67
C GLY A 157 25.90 17.82 -0.14
N LYS A 158 25.85 16.59 0.42
CA LYS A 158 25.32 15.41 -0.30
C LYS A 158 23.82 15.49 -0.48
N GLU A 159 23.36 14.98 -1.63
CA GLU A 159 21.94 14.91 -1.96
C GLU A 159 21.32 13.63 -1.42
N VAL A 160 20.14 13.76 -0.82
CA VAL A 160 19.40 12.66 -0.21
C VAL A 160 17.94 12.68 -0.62
N VAL A 161 17.30 11.54 -0.48
CA VAL A 161 15.85 11.40 -0.53
C VAL A 161 15.33 10.98 0.83
N ILE A 162 14.21 11.59 1.23
CA ILE A 162 13.55 11.31 2.49
C ILE A 162 12.18 10.76 2.20
N LYS A 163 11.97 9.49 2.53
CA LYS A 163 10.65 8.87 2.55
C LYS A 163 9.99 9.19 3.88
N VAL A 164 8.85 9.86 3.83
CA VAL A 164 8.05 10.25 4.98
C VAL A 164 6.74 9.48 4.93
N GLN A 165 6.43 8.76 6.00
CA GLN A 165 5.21 7.97 6.09
C GLN A 165 3.95 8.86 6.10
N ARG A 166 2.87 8.45 5.45
CA ARG A 166 1.59 9.15 5.45
C ARG A 166 1.03 9.26 6.88
N PRO A 167 0.42 10.39 7.26
CA PRO A 167 -0.22 10.50 8.57
C PRO A 167 -1.33 9.48 8.76
N ASN A 168 -1.46 8.99 10.00
CA ASN A 168 -2.51 8.05 10.40
C ASN A 168 -2.56 6.74 9.58
N ILE A 169 -1.49 6.40 8.85
CA ILE A 169 -1.47 5.20 8.00
C ILE A 169 -1.56 3.92 8.82
N GLU A 170 -0.92 3.87 10.00
CA GLU A 170 -0.97 2.70 10.89
C GLU A 170 -2.41 2.40 11.31
N ASN A 171 -3.17 3.42 11.74
CA ASN A 171 -4.57 3.26 12.10
C ASN A 171 -5.42 2.89 10.88
N THR A 172 -5.19 3.52 9.73
CA THR A 172 -5.90 3.19 8.48
C THR A 172 -5.71 1.72 8.11
N ILE A 173 -4.45 1.25 8.14
CA ILE A 173 -4.09 -0.14 7.86
C ILE A 173 -4.69 -1.08 8.91
N ALA A 174 -4.59 -0.76 10.20
CA ALA A 174 -5.15 -1.59 11.25
C ALA A 174 -6.66 -1.80 11.09
N VAL A 175 -7.40 -0.73 10.78
CA VAL A 175 -8.84 -0.79 10.52
C VAL A 175 -9.14 -1.61 9.26
N ASP A 176 -8.42 -1.37 8.16
CA ASP A 176 -8.64 -2.09 6.91
C ASP A 176 -8.32 -3.59 7.06
N LEU A 177 -7.25 -3.96 7.79
CA LEU A 177 -6.89 -5.34 8.07
C LEU A 177 -7.92 -6.04 8.96
N GLU A 178 -8.50 -5.35 9.94
CA GLU A 178 -9.60 -5.89 10.74
C GLU A 178 -10.82 -6.22 9.87
N ILE A 179 -11.17 -5.32 8.94
CA ILE A 179 -12.29 -5.52 8.02
C ILE A 179 -11.97 -6.63 7.02
N LEU A 180 -10.76 -6.67 6.45
CA LEU A 180 -10.33 -7.72 5.55
C LEU A 180 -10.35 -9.10 6.22
N ALA A 181 -9.91 -9.20 7.48
CA ALA A 181 -9.95 -10.46 8.23
C ALA A 181 -11.40 -10.93 8.44
N HIS A 182 -12.31 -10.00 8.74
CA HIS A 182 -13.74 -10.31 8.82
C HIS A 182 -14.29 -10.80 7.47
N LEU A 183 -14.05 -10.06 6.39
CA LEU A 183 -14.50 -10.43 5.04
C LEU A 183 -13.94 -11.79 4.61
N ALA A 184 -12.67 -12.06 4.87
CA ALA A 184 -12.04 -13.35 4.58
C ALA A 184 -12.71 -14.51 5.34
N SER A 185 -13.07 -14.29 6.61
CA SER A 185 -13.81 -15.30 7.39
C SER A 185 -15.22 -15.57 6.83
N LEU A 186 -15.90 -14.54 6.33
CA LEU A 186 -17.20 -14.68 5.67
C LEU A 186 -17.06 -15.43 4.34
N THR A 187 -15.99 -15.17 3.58
CA THR A 187 -15.68 -15.87 2.33
C THR A 187 -15.50 -17.37 2.57
N GLU A 188 -14.75 -17.75 3.61
CA GLU A 188 -14.57 -19.15 4.01
C GLU A 188 -15.86 -19.80 4.50
N GLN A 189 -16.76 -19.02 5.11
CA GLN A 189 -18.00 -19.52 5.68
C GLN A 189 -19.11 -19.70 4.64
N TYR A 190 -19.23 -18.77 3.68
CA TYR A 190 -20.41 -18.67 2.81
C TYR A 190 -20.15 -18.95 1.33
N LEU A 191 -18.91 -18.89 0.86
CA LEU A 191 -18.60 -19.19 -0.54
C LEU A 191 -18.00 -20.59 -0.67
N GLU A 192 -18.78 -21.53 -1.22
CA GLU A 192 -18.35 -22.91 -1.46
C GLU A 192 -17.11 -22.98 -2.38
N GLU A 193 -17.01 -22.07 -3.35
CA GLU A 193 -15.86 -21.92 -4.25
C GLU A 193 -14.54 -21.58 -3.52
N SER A 194 -14.63 -21.07 -2.28
CA SER A 194 -13.46 -20.79 -1.45
C SER A 194 -13.00 -22.00 -0.60
N GLN A 195 -13.72 -23.12 -0.64
CA GLN A 195 -13.32 -24.33 0.10
C GLN A 195 -11.95 -24.81 -0.40
N GLY A 196 -10.93 -24.68 0.46
CA GLY A 196 -9.55 -25.06 0.16
C GLY A 196 -8.58 -23.89 -0.06
N HIS A 197 -9.05 -22.68 -0.34
CA HIS A 197 -8.19 -21.53 -0.66
C HIS A 197 -7.76 -20.66 0.54
N ARG A 198 -8.28 -20.95 1.74
CA ARG A 198 -7.97 -20.27 3.03
C ARG A 198 -7.73 -18.74 2.94
N PRO A 199 -8.68 -17.93 2.42
CA PRO A 199 -8.58 -16.46 2.39
C PRO A 199 -8.08 -15.81 3.69
N SER A 200 -8.45 -16.34 4.85
CA SER A 200 -7.98 -15.82 6.14
C SER A 200 -6.46 -15.90 6.28
N ALA A 201 -5.84 -16.97 5.77
CA ALA A 201 -4.39 -17.14 5.77
C ALA A 201 -3.70 -16.15 4.81
N VAL A 202 -4.34 -15.83 3.68
CA VAL A 202 -3.85 -14.80 2.74
C VAL A 202 -3.86 -13.43 3.42
N VAL A 203 -4.94 -13.10 4.14
CA VAL A 203 -5.02 -11.83 4.91
C VAL A 203 -4.01 -11.79 6.05
N ASP A 204 -3.80 -12.88 6.78
CA ASP A 204 -2.78 -12.97 7.84
C ASP A 204 -1.38 -12.68 7.29
N GLU A 205 -1.04 -13.29 6.16
CA GLU A 205 0.26 -13.10 5.51
C GLU A 205 0.42 -11.68 4.95
N PHE A 206 -0.65 -11.16 4.34
CA PHE A 206 -0.69 -9.77 3.89
C PHE A 206 -0.48 -8.79 5.04
N ALA A 207 -1.17 -8.98 6.17
CA ALA A 207 -1.03 -8.16 7.36
C ALA A 207 0.40 -8.19 7.93
N ARG A 208 1.02 -9.38 7.92
CA ARG A 208 2.41 -9.55 8.35
C ARG A 208 3.37 -8.79 7.44
N SER A 209 3.21 -8.92 6.12
CA SER A 209 4.02 -8.19 5.14
C SER A 209 3.86 -6.68 5.29
N LEU A 210 2.63 -6.20 5.38
CA LEU A 210 2.33 -4.78 5.50
C LEU A 210 2.83 -4.18 6.82
N SER A 211 2.79 -4.95 7.92
CA SER A 211 3.36 -4.55 9.21
C SER A 211 4.88 -4.33 9.16
N LEU A 212 5.60 -5.03 8.27
CA LEU A 212 7.03 -4.80 8.07
C LEU A 212 7.30 -3.56 7.21
N GLU A 213 6.33 -3.16 6.38
CA GLU A 213 6.48 -2.02 5.48
C GLU A 213 6.21 -0.67 6.17
N ILE A 214 5.36 -0.68 7.20
CA ILE A 214 5.05 0.53 7.99
C ILE A 214 6.16 0.92 8.97
N ASP A 215 7.12 0.03 9.22
CA ASP A 215 8.28 0.29 10.08
C ASP A 215 9.52 0.47 9.21
N TYR A 216 9.90 1.73 8.97
CA TYR A 216 11.05 2.04 8.12
C TYR A 216 12.39 1.60 8.71
N THR A 217 12.46 1.22 9.99
CA THR A 217 13.69 0.62 10.55
C THR A 217 13.94 -0.77 9.97
N VAL A 218 12.88 -1.50 9.60
CA VAL A 218 12.99 -2.79 8.90
C VAL A 218 13.54 -2.59 7.49
N GLU A 219 13.03 -1.59 6.76
CA GLU A 219 13.54 -1.23 5.42
C GLU A 219 15.01 -0.80 5.47
N LEU A 220 15.36 0.06 6.43
CA LEU A 220 16.75 0.47 6.70
C LEU A 220 17.67 -0.74 6.91
N ALA A 221 17.29 -1.65 7.81
CA ALA A 221 18.09 -2.83 8.12
C ALA A 221 18.24 -3.75 6.89
N ASN A 222 17.17 -3.88 6.09
CA ASN A 222 17.20 -4.64 4.85
C ASN A 222 18.15 -4.03 3.82
N ILE A 223 18.13 -2.71 3.62
CA ILE A 223 19.04 -2.02 2.69
C ILE A 223 20.50 -2.20 3.15
N GLN A 224 20.79 -2.02 4.44
CA GLN A 224 22.14 -2.23 4.97
C GLN A 224 22.62 -3.67 4.79
N ARG A 225 21.74 -4.66 5.00
CA ARG A 225 22.06 -6.07 4.75
C ARG A 225 22.34 -6.32 3.26
N PHE A 226 21.50 -5.78 2.39
CA PHE A 226 21.63 -5.91 0.94
C PHE A 226 22.92 -5.26 0.44
N SER A 227 23.27 -4.06 0.92
CA SER A 227 24.53 -3.38 0.64
C SER A 227 25.76 -4.24 0.98
N LYS A 228 25.76 -4.90 2.15
CA LYS A 228 26.85 -5.82 2.54
C LYS A 228 26.95 -7.02 1.61
N GLN A 229 25.81 -7.64 1.27
CA GLN A 229 25.77 -8.82 0.39
C GLN A 229 26.25 -8.52 -1.03
N PHE A 230 26.03 -7.31 -1.52
CA PHE A 230 26.39 -6.90 -2.88
C PHE A 230 27.65 -6.01 -2.96
N SER A 231 28.39 -5.85 -1.86
CA SER A 231 29.60 -5.00 -1.80
C SER A 231 30.66 -5.28 -2.87
N ASN A 232 30.76 -6.52 -3.36
CA ASN A 232 31.71 -6.93 -4.40
C ASN A 232 31.09 -7.05 -5.80
N ASN A 233 29.80 -6.72 -5.97
CA ASN A 233 29.12 -6.81 -7.25
C ASN A 233 29.25 -5.48 -8.02
N LYS A 234 29.87 -5.50 -9.20
CA LYS A 234 30.11 -4.30 -10.02
C LYS A 234 28.86 -3.81 -10.77
N SER A 235 27.83 -4.65 -10.91
CA SER A 235 26.61 -4.35 -11.65
C SER A 235 25.48 -3.84 -10.75
N ILE A 236 25.61 -3.99 -9.43
CA ILE A 236 24.58 -3.62 -8.47
C ILE A 236 25.13 -2.55 -7.53
N TYR A 237 24.47 -1.40 -7.53
CA TYR A 237 24.74 -0.33 -6.59
C TYR A 237 23.58 -0.23 -5.59
N VAL A 238 23.91 -0.12 -4.30
CA VAL A 238 22.93 0.02 -3.22
C VAL A 238 23.14 1.38 -2.55
N PRO A 239 22.11 2.24 -2.48
CA PRO A 239 22.26 3.58 -1.93
C PRO A 239 22.68 3.56 -0.46
N LEU A 240 23.46 4.55 -0.05
CA LEU A 240 23.79 4.75 1.36
C LEU A 240 22.53 5.07 2.18
N VAL A 241 22.49 4.57 3.41
CA VAL A 241 21.42 4.85 4.37
C VAL A 241 21.95 5.75 5.48
N TYR A 242 21.23 6.82 5.78
CA TYR A 242 21.56 7.77 6.85
C TYR A 242 20.73 7.43 8.09
N ALA A 243 21.24 6.53 8.91
CA ALA A 243 20.51 5.99 10.06
C ALA A 243 20.22 7.04 11.13
N GLU A 244 21.12 8.00 11.29
CA GLU A 244 21.00 9.14 12.20
C GLU A 244 19.93 10.16 11.77
N LEU A 245 19.49 10.10 10.51
CA LEU A 245 18.40 10.89 9.93
C LEU A 245 17.18 10.03 9.61
N SER A 246 17.09 8.82 10.19
CA SER A 246 16.00 7.88 9.97
C SER A 246 15.37 7.47 11.29
N THR A 247 14.08 7.18 11.25
CA THR A 247 13.24 6.77 12.37
C THR A 247 12.27 5.68 11.93
N VAL A 248 11.28 5.33 12.75
CA VAL A 248 10.23 4.37 12.38
C VAL A 248 9.33 4.90 11.25
N ARG A 249 9.19 6.23 11.10
CA ARG A 249 8.32 6.88 10.09
C ARG A 249 9.06 7.71 9.04
N ILE A 250 10.37 7.88 9.18
CA ILE A 250 11.23 8.66 8.27
C ILE A 250 12.40 7.79 7.82
N LEU A 251 12.65 7.68 6.52
CA LEU A 251 13.81 6.96 5.98
C LEU A 251 14.60 7.88 5.06
N THR A 252 15.86 8.11 5.39
CA THR A 252 16.77 8.97 4.61
C THR A 252 17.80 8.11 3.88
N LEU A 253 17.81 8.23 2.55
CA LEU A 253 18.70 7.49 1.65
C LEU A 253 19.47 8.46 0.76
N GLU A 254 20.62 8.03 0.26
CA GLU A 254 21.31 8.71 -0.82
C GLU A 254 20.42 8.89 -2.04
N TYR A 255 20.48 10.08 -2.65
CA TYR A 255 19.80 10.32 -3.91
C TYR A 255 20.57 9.72 -5.08
N ILE A 256 19.95 8.76 -5.77
CA ILE A 256 20.52 8.14 -6.97
C ILE A 256 19.80 8.66 -8.22
N LYS A 257 20.58 9.15 -9.17
CA LYS A 257 20.09 9.53 -10.49
C LYS A 257 20.22 8.36 -11.46
N GLY A 258 19.11 7.96 -12.05
CA GLY A 258 19.08 6.85 -13.01
C GLY A 258 17.80 6.83 -13.85
N ILE A 259 17.72 5.85 -14.74
CA ILE A 259 16.53 5.61 -15.58
C ILE A 259 15.77 4.45 -14.96
N LYS A 260 14.47 4.64 -14.69
CA LYS A 260 13.60 3.59 -14.16
C LYS A 260 13.59 2.41 -15.14
N THR A 261 13.77 1.19 -14.63
CA THR A 261 13.82 -0.05 -15.44
C THR A 261 12.58 -0.26 -16.31
N SER A 262 11.43 0.24 -15.88
CA SER A 262 10.19 0.19 -16.67
C SER A 262 10.17 1.11 -17.90
N LYS A 263 11.16 1.99 -18.09
CA LYS A 263 11.29 2.87 -19.26
C LYS A 263 12.13 2.21 -20.36
N ILE A 264 11.66 1.06 -20.83
CA ILE A 264 12.34 0.19 -21.81
C ILE A 264 12.79 0.96 -23.05
N ASP A 265 11.95 1.85 -23.61
CA ASP A 265 12.30 2.61 -24.81
C ASP A 265 13.47 3.59 -24.59
N ILE A 266 13.58 4.18 -23.40
CA ILE A 266 14.68 5.07 -23.05
C ILE A 266 15.96 4.25 -22.90
N LEU A 267 15.87 3.10 -22.24
CA LEU A 267 17.00 2.19 -22.05
C LEU A 267 17.54 1.68 -23.39
N ARG A 268 16.66 1.25 -24.31
CA ARG A 268 17.05 0.85 -25.68
C ARG A 268 17.74 1.98 -26.43
N LYS A 269 17.21 3.20 -26.36
CA LYS A 269 17.82 4.38 -27.02
C LYS A 269 19.20 4.74 -26.47
N GLN A 270 19.48 4.36 -25.23
CA GLN A 270 20.78 4.57 -24.58
C GLN A 270 21.68 3.33 -24.63
N ASP A 271 21.31 2.33 -25.44
CA ASP A 271 22.09 1.12 -25.71
C ASP A 271 22.40 0.30 -24.44
N TYR A 272 21.49 0.34 -23.46
CA TYR A 272 21.56 -0.57 -22.31
C TYR A 272 21.22 -1.99 -22.74
N ASP A 273 21.94 -2.96 -22.19
CA ASP A 273 21.60 -4.38 -22.32
C ASP A 273 20.29 -4.68 -21.59
N LEU A 274 19.33 -5.23 -22.32
CA LEU A 274 17.99 -5.55 -21.84
C LEU A 274 17.69 -7.06 -21.85
N GLN A 275 18.66 -7.88 -22.27
CA GLN A 275 18.49 -9.33 -22.22
C GLN A 275 18.86 -9.82 -20.81
N LEU A 276 17.84 -10.32 -20.11
CA LEU A 276 17.96 -11.20 -18.95
C LEU A 276 17.29 -12.53 -19.30
#